data_AF-A0A6I9STW2-F1
#
_entry.id   AF-A0A6I9STW2-F1
#
_cell.length_a   1.000
_cell.length_b   1.000
_cell.length_c   1.000
_cell.angle_alpha   90.00
_cell.angle_beta   90.00
_cell.angle_gamma   90.00
#
_symmetry.space_group_name_H-M   'P 1'
#
loop_
_entity.id
_entity.type
_entity.pdbx_description
1 polymer ?
#
loop_
_entity_poly.entity_id
_entity_poly.type
_entity_poly.pdbx_seq_one_letter_code
_entity_poly.pdbx_strand_id
1 'polypeptide(L)'
;MSAVNIKDVTVLDNPAPFIDPFQFEISYECLTPLKDDLEWKLIYVGSAEDETYDQVLESVFVGPINVGNYRFVFQADPPDPTKIQEEDIIGVTVLLLTCSYQGQEFVRVGYYINNDYDDEQLREEPPQKVLIDKVQRNILADKPRVTKFPINFNPVNNENGEQPCPSPEHHPTEMNVKGDELPCSNQPSVECS
;
A
#
# COMPACT_ATOMS: atom_id res chain seq x y z
N MET A 1 -7.40 -13.29 -6.21
CA MET A 1 -6.52 -13.02 -7.36
C MET A 1 -6.28 -11.52 -7.41
N SER A 2 -5.05 -11.05 -7.66
CA SER A 2 -4.77 -9.60 -7.77
C SER A 2 -5.53 -9.02 -8.97
N ALA A 3 -6.19 -7.87 -8.81
CA ALA A 3 -6.87 -7.21 -9.94
C ALA A 3 -5.87 -6.49 -10.88
N VAL A 4 -4.67 -6.19 -10.38
CA VAL A 4 -3.61 -5.50 -11.11
C VAL A 4 -2.32 -6.31 -11.02
N ASN A 5 -1.65 -6.46 -12.16
CA ASN A 5 -0.35 -7.12 -12.28
C ASN A 5 0.66 -6.18 -12.94
N ILE A 6 1.75 -5.86 -12.24
CA ILE A 6 2.90 -5.18 -12.85
C ILE A 6 3.58 -6.17 -13.81
N LYS A 7 3.74 -5.75 -15.07
CA LYS A 7 4.40 -6.52 -16.13
C LYS A 7 5.88 -6.21 -16.22
N ASP A 8 6.22 -4.92 -16.20
CA ASP A 8 7.60 -4.46 -16.29
C ASP A 8 7.76 -3.07 -15.65
N VAL A 9 8.94 -2.80 -15.12
CA VAL A 9 9.36 -1.49 -14.62
C VAL A 9 10.77 -1.25 -15.11
N THR A 10 10.90 -0.46 -16.17
CA THR A 10 12.18 -0.12 -16.78
C THR A 10 12.69 1.19 -16.19
N VAL A 11 13.92 1.19 -15.67
CA VAL A 11 14.60 2.40 -15.20
C VAL A 11 15.22 3.11 -16.40
N LEU A 12 14.92 4.40 -16.56
CA LEU A 12 15.46 5.25 -17.61
C LEU A 12 16.58 6.14 -17.04
N ASP A 13 17.47 6.63 -17.90
CA ASP A 13 18.55 7.55 -17.56
C ASP A 13 19.37 7.11 -16.33
N ASN A 14 19.99 5.93 -16.42
CA ASN A 14 20.79 5.35 -15.35
C ASN A 14 22.13 4.79 -15.87
N PRO A 15 23.28 5.08 -15.24
CA PRO A 15 23.47 5.96 -14.07
C PRO A 15 23.32 7.45 -14.40
N ALA A 16 23.03 8.28 -13.40
CA ALA A 16 22.79 9.72 -13.56
C ALA A 16 23.31 10.52 -12.35
N PRO A 17 23.54 11.84 -12.48
CA PRO A 17 23.76 12.73 -11.34
C PRO A 17 22.71 12.58 -10.24
N PHE A 18 23.12 12.76 -8.99
CA PHE A 18 22.23 12.65 -7.83
C PHE A 18 21.04 13.62 -7.90
N ILE A 19 21.28 14.81 -8.41
CA ILE A 19 20.32 15.91 -8.53
C ILE A 19 19.39 15.81 -9.75
N ASP A 20 19.56 14.80 -10.60
CA ASP A 20 18.71 14.64 -11.77
C ASP A 20 17.37 13.98 -11.38
N PRO A 21 16.27 14.19 -12.13
CA PRO A 21 15.00 13.51 -11.87
C PRO A 21 15.09 12.00 -12.09
N PHE A 22 14.34 11.23 -11.32
CA PHE A 22 14.14 9.80 -11.58
C PHE A 22 13.12 9.60 -12.70
N GLN A 23 13.35 8.61 -13.55
CA GLN A 23 12.45 8.26 -14.64
C GLN A 23 12.25 6.75 -14.74
N PHE A 24 10.99 6.32 -14.77
CA PHE A 24 10.60 4.92 -14.92
C PHE A 24 9.56 4.78 -16.03
N GLU A 25 9.70 3.78 -16.89
CA GLU A 25 8.60 3.31 -17.73
C GLU A 25 7.91 2.15 -17.01
N ILE A 26 6.67 2.38 -16.57
CA ILE A 26 5.89 1.38 -15.82
C ILE A 26 4.86 0.76 -16.76
N SER A 27 4.88 -0.57 -16.87
CA SER A 27 3.90 -1.36 -17.62
C SER A 27 3.13 -2.28 -16.69
N TYR A 28 1.80 -2.22 -16.73
CA TYR A 28 0.93 -3.07 -15.90
C TYR A 28 -0.33 -3.49 -16.64
N GLU A 29 -0.95 -4.56 -16.14
CA GLU A 29 -2.20 -5.11 -16.66
C GLU A 29 -3.26 -5.06 -15.58
N CYS A 30 -4.43 -4.56 -15.95
CA CYS A 30 -5.63 -4.57 -15.14
C CYS A 30 -6.56 -5.68 -15.64
N LEU A 31 -6.88 -6.63 -14.75
CA LEU A 31 -7.71 -7.81 -15.06
C LEU A 31 -9.20 -7.58 -14.77
N THR A 32 -9.53 -6.65 -13.89
CA THR A 32 -10.89 -6.34 -13.44
C THR A 32 -11.03 -4.83 -13.38
N PRO A 33 -12.14 -4.23 -13.87
CA PRO A 33 -12.29 -2.78 -13.83
C PRO A 33 -12.26 -2.28 -12.38
N LEU A 34 -11.49 -1.22 -12.15
CA LEU A 34 -11.37 -0.55 -10.86
C LEU A 34 -12.18 0.75 -10.88
N LYS A 35 -12.93 0.99 -9.80
CA LYS A 35 -13.78 2.18 -9.68
C LYS A 35 -12.96 3.41 -9.29
N ASP A 36 -12.03 3.22 -8.37
CA ASP A 36 -11.17 4.28 -7.85
C ASP A 36 -9.78 4.24 -8.52
N ASP A 37 -8.98 5.25 -8.21
CA ASP A 37 -7.65 5.43 -8.80
C ASP A 37 -6.63 4.51 -8.14
N LEU A 38 -5.64 4.08 -8.93
CA LEU A 38 -4.38 3.56 -8.41
C LEU A 38 -3.48 4.74 -8.02
N GLU A 39 -2.94 4.67 -6.82
CA GLU A 39 -1.94 5.62 -6.34
C GLU A 39 -0.55 4.99 -6.51
N TRP A 40 0.31 5.63 -7.31
CA TRP A 40 1.70 5.26 -7.48
C TRP A 40 2.58 6.25 -6.75
N LYS A 41 3.44 5.76 -5.85
CA LYS A 41 4.39 6.60 -5.11
C LYS A 41 5.81 6.15 -5.34
N LEU A 42 6.71 7.12 -5.48
CA LEU A 42 8.14 6.88 -5.44
C LEU A 42 8.69 7.43 -4.12
N ILE A 43 9.34 6.58 -3.35
CA ILE A 43 9.84 6.88 -2.02
C ILE A 43 11.34 6.62 -2.00
N TYR A 44 12.12 7.60 -1.58
CA TYR A 44 13.55 7.48 -1.37
C TYR A 44 13.83 7.25 0.12
N VAL A 45 14.59 6.21 0.44
CA VAL A 45 14.97 5.91 1.83
C VAL A 45 16.14 6.82 2.23
N GLY A 46 15.87 7.76 3.14
CA GLY A 46 16.85 8.75 3.56
C GLY A 46 17.84 8.23 4.61
N SER A 47 17.50 7.15 5.30
CA SER A 47 18.39 6.45 6.21
C SER A 47 17.96 4.99 6.36
N ALA A 48 18.91 4.07 6.51
CA ALA A 48 18.59 2.66 6.71
C ALA A 48 18.02 2.37 8.11
N GLU A 49 18.25 3.25 9.08
CA GLU A 49 17.88 3.05 10.49
C GLU A 49 16.60 3.78 10.90
N ASP A 50 16.23 4.82 10.15
CA ASP A 50 15.14 5.72 10.53
C ASP A 50 14.28 6.14 9.32
N GLU A 51 13.06 5.60 9.28
CA GLU A 51 12.04 5.86 8.26
C GLU A 51 11.54 7.32 8.26
N THR A 52 11.83 8.12 9.30
CA THR A 52 11.43 9.54 9.33
C THR A 52 12.18 10.40 8.31
N TYR A 53 13.31 9.90 7.80
CA TYR A 53 14.06 10.52 6.70
C TYR A 53 13.56 10.09 5.32
N ASP A 54 12.58 9.17 5.24
CA ASP A 54 12.02 8.75 3.97
C ASP A 54 11.29 9.90 3.28
N GLN A 55 11.60 10.09 2.01
CA GLN A 55 11.05 11.17 1.20
C GLN A 55 10.14 10.60 0.12
N VAL A 56 8.85 10.96 0.17
CA VAL A 56 7.95 10.74 -0.96
C VAL A 56 8.32 11.75 -2.04
N LEU A 57 8.96 11.27 -3.10
CA LEU A 57 9.44 12.11 -4.21
C LEU A 57 8.30 12.52 -5.14
N GLU A 58 7.37 11.60 -5.39
CA GLU A 58 6.22 11.84 -6.26
C GLU A 58 5.05 10.91 -5.89
N SER A 59 3.83 11.38 -6.13
CA SER A 59 2.59 10.64 -5.90
C SER A 59 1.58 10.91 -7.03
N VAL A 60 1.36 9.94 -7.90
CA VAL A 60 0.47 10.05 -9.06
C VAL A 60 -0.75 9.15 -8.91
N PHE A 61 -1.93 9.70 -9.21
CA PHE A 61 -3.18 8.96 -9.28
C PHE A 61 -3.54 8.63 -10.73
N VAL A 62 -3.89 7.37 -10.99
CA VAL A 62 -4.27 6.88 -12.31
C VAL A 62 -5.64 6.19 -12.21
N GLY A 63 -6.67 6.80 -12.79
CA GLY A 63 -7.98 6.18 -12.94
C GLY A 63 -9.01 7.06 -13.64
N PRO A 64 -10.25 6.55 -13.81
CA PRO A 64 -10.69 5.17 -13.52
C PRO A 64 -10.08 4.14 -14.50
N ILE A 65 -9.76 2.94 -14.01
CA ILE A 65 -9.02 1.93 -14.78
C ILE A 65 -9.93 0.82 -15.29
N ASN A 66 -9.99 0.68 -16.62
CA ASN A 66 -10.67 -0.44 -17.29
C ASN A 66 -9.72 -1.64 -17.46
N VAL A 67 -10.29 -2.80 -17.77
CA VAL A 67 -9.51 -3.99 -18.14
C VAL A 67 -8.62 -3.69 -19.35
N GLY A 68 -7.33 -3.99 -19.25
CA GLY A 68 -6.40 -3.71 -20.33
C GLY A 68 -4.94 -3.65 -19.90
N ASN A 69 -4.09 -3.29 -20.86
CA ASN A 69 -2.67 -3.08 -20.66
C ASN A 69 -2.38 -1.59 -20.67
N TYR A 70 -1.63 -1.14 -19.67
CA TYR A 70 -1.27 0.25 -19.48
C TYR A 70 0.23 0.40 -19.44
N ARG A 71 0.69 1.52 -19.96
CA ARG A 71 2.09 1.92 -19.91
C ARG A 71 2.18 3.43 -19.82
N PHE A 72 3.04 3.91 -18.93
CA PHE A 72 3.27 5.35 -18.77
C PHE A 72 4.67 5.61 -18.23
N VAL A 73 5.14 6.84 -18.41
CA VAL A 73 6.40 7.32 -17.83
C VAL A 73 6.08 7.98 -16.50
N PHE A 74 6.71 7.49 -15.44
CA PHE A 74 6.66 8.04 -14.10
C PHE A 74 7.97 8.79 -13.85
N GLN A 75 7.87 10.11 -13.67
CA GLN A 75 9.00 10.98 -13.40
C GLN A 75 8.85 11.60 -12.00
N ALA A 76 9.95 11.70 -11.26
CA ALA A 76 9.97 12.30 -9.94
C ALA A 76 11.23 13.15 -9.75
N ASP A 77 11.11 14.23 -9.00
CA ASP A 77 12.25 15.06 -8.61
C ASP A 77 13.22 14.29 -7.69
N PRO A 78 14.51 14.66 -7.65
CA PRO A 78 15.48 14.04 -6.73
C PRO A 78 15.08 14.27 -5.25
N PRO A 79 15.58 13.46 -4.30
CA PRO A 79 15.40 13.73 -2.87
C PRO A 79 16.10 15.04 -2.48
N ASP A 80 15.57 15.68 -1.43
CA ASP A 80 16.21 16.83 -0.80
C ASP A 80 17.42 16.37 0.03
N PRO A 81 18.68 16.72 -0.32
CA PRO A 81 19.86 16.28 0.42
C PRO A 81 19.88 16.75 1.87
N THR A 82 19.17 17.84 2.20
CA THR A 82 19.16 18.39 3.56
C THR A 82 18.32 17.57 4.54
N LYS A 83 17.49 16.66 4.00
CA LYS A 83 16.64 15.73 4.76
C LYS A 83 17.17 14.29 4.71
N ILE A 84 18.43 14.11 4.32
CA ILE A 84 19.15 12.83 4.36
C ILE A 84 20.24 12.98 5.42
N GLN A 85 20.51 11.92 6.18
CA GLN A 85 21.67 11.94 7.06
C GLN A 85 22.95 12.05 6.23
N GLU A 86 23.88 12.93 6.58
CA GLU A 86 25.08 13.20 5.75
C GLU A 86 25.90 11.93 5.47
N GLU A 87 25.90 10.99 6.42
CA GLU A 87 26.56 9.69 6.31
C GLU A 87 25.86 8.69 5.37
N ASP A 88 24.56 8.87 5.12
CA ASP A 88 23.74 8.01 4.25
C ASP A 88 23.62 8.56 2.80
N ILE A 89 24.18 9.74 2.52
CA ILE A 89 24.15 10.32 1.17
C ILE A 89 25.02 9.51 0.21
N ILE A 90 26.23 9.12 0.66
CA ILE A 90 27.17 8.28 -0.10
C ILE A 90 27.02 6.82 0.35
N GLY A 91 27.06 5.91 -0.61
CA GLY A 91 26.92 4.48 -0.38
C GLY A 91 25.59 3.94 -0.88
N VAL A 92 25.13 2.85 -0.27
CA VAL A 92 23.97 2.11 -0.77
C VAL A 92 22.73 2.49 0.01
N THR A 93 21.69 2.90 -0.70
CA THR A 93 20.35 3.11 -0.16
C THR A 93 19.29 2.40 -1.00
N VAL A 94 18.01 2.62 -0.70
CA VAL A 94 16.87 1.97 -1.34
C VAL A 94 15.87 3.00 -1.89
N LEU A 95 15.32 2.69 -3.05
CA LEU A 95 14.21 3.41 -3.67
C LEU A 95 13.01 2.47 -3.78
N LEU A 96 11.85 2.91 -3.35
CA LEU A 96 10.63 2.12 -3.32
C LEU A 96 9.59 2.74 -4.26
N LEU A 97 9.20 1.99 -5.28
CA LEU A 97 8.01 2.26 -6.08
C LEU A 97 6.85 1.46 -5.50
N THR A 98 5.86 2.12 -4.93
CA THR A 98 4.66 1.48 -4.38
C THR A 98 3.45 1.75 -5.26
N CYS A 99 2.53 0.78 -5.29
CA CYS A 99 1.21 0.98 -5.86
C CYS A 99 0.14 0.56 -4.85
N SER A 100 -0.82 1.45 -4.65
CA SER A 100 -1.90 1.33 -3.69
C SER A 100 -3.25 1.50 -4.38
N TYR A 101 -4.26 0.81 -3.87
CA TYR A 101 -5.65 0.99 -4.27
C TYR A 101 -6.50 1.24 -3.03
N GLN A 102 -7.30 2.32 -3.03
CA GLN A 102 -8.08 2.74 -1.85
C GLN A 102 -7.24 2.85 -0.56
N GLY A 103 -6.02 3.37 -0.67
CA GLY A 103 -5.08 3.51 0.45
C GLY A 103 -4.43 2.21 0.94
N GLN A 104 -4.72 1.07 0.32
CA GLN A 104 -4.08 -0.22 0.64
C GLN A 104 -2.99 -0.52 -0.38
N GLU A 105 -1.74 -0.55 0.07
CA GLU A 105 -0.60 -0.97 -0.74
C GLU A 105 -0.73 -2.45 -1.09
N PHE A 106 -0.62 -2.80 -2.37
CA PHE A 106 -0.66 -4.20 -2.84
C PHE A 106 0.62 -4.65 -3.53
N VAL A 107 1.49 -3.73 -3.93
CA VAL A 107 2.78 -4.05 -4.51
C VAL A 107 3.81 -2.97 -4.20
N ARG A 108 5.03 -3.43 -3.93
CA ARG A 108 6.22 -2.62 -3.70
C ARG A 108 7.36 -3.19 -4.52
N VAL A 109 8.01 -2.33 -5.31
CA VAL A 109 9.20 -2.64 -6.09
C VAL A 109 10.35 -1.83 -5.52
N GLY A 110 11.27 -2.50 -4.85
CA GLY A 110 12.47 -1.89 -4.27
C GLY A 110 13.67 -2.01 -5.19
N TYR A 111 14.41 -0.92 -5.36
CA TYR A 111 15.70 -0.88 -6.05
C TYR A 111 16.78 -0.46 -5.06
N TYR A 112 17.94 -1.10 -5.13
CA TYR A 112 19.12 -0.56 -4.48
C TYR A 112 19.68 0.57 -5.33
N ILE A 113 20.04 1.68 -4.71
CA ILE A 113 20.78 2.77 -5.32
C ILE A 113 22.17 2.77 -4.70
N ASN A 114 23.21 2.86 -5.53
CA ASN A 114 24.55 3.19 -5.10
C ASN A 114 24.87 4.64 -5.48
N ASN A 115 25.07 5.49 -4.48
CA ASN A 115 25.52 6.86 -4.65
C ASN A 115 27.02 6.90 -4.40
N ASP A 116 27.79 7.37 -5.37
CA ASP A 116 29.24 7.47 -5.26
C ASP A 116 29.77 8.66 -6.06
N TYR A 117 30.99 9.09 -5.80
CA TYR A 117 31.64 10.10 -6.63
C TYR A 117 32.11 9.48 -7.95
N ASP A 118 31.87 10.17 -9.07
CA ASP A 118 32.44 9.76 -10.36
C ASP A 118 33.97 9.97 -10.38
N ASP A 119 34.46 11.02 -9.70
CA ASP A 119 35.89 11.32 -9.55
C ASP A 119 36.61 10.30 -8.63
N GLU A 120 37.60 9.58 -9.15
CA GLU A 120 38.40 8.58 -8.40
C GLU A 120 39.11 9.17 -7.16
N GLN A 121 39.65 10.38 -7.27
CA GLN A 121 40.31 11.05 -6.13
C GLN A 121 39.35 11.32 -4.97
N LEU A 122 38.10 11.69 -5.26
CA LEU A 122 37.08 11.93 -4.24
C LEU A 122 36.58 10.62 -3.61
N ARG A 123 36.73 9.49 -4.29
CA ARG A 123 36.43 8.17 -3.73
C ARG A 123 37.52 7.68 -2.79
N GLU A 124 38.80 7.89 -3.13
CA GLU A 124 39.93 7.51 -2.28
C GLU A 124 40.08 8.41 -1.05
N GLU A 125 39.88 9.72 -1.23
CA GLU A 125 39.95 10.73 -0.17
C GLU A 125 38.63 11.53 -0.10
N PRO A 126 37.56 10.96 0.48
CA PRO A 126 36.28 11.65 0.55
C PRO A 126 36.38 12.92 1.40
N PRO A 127 35.83 14.05 0.92
CA PRO A 127 35.82 15.29 1.67
C PRO A 127 34.96 15.16 2.93
N GLN A 128 35.26 15.93 3.96
CA GLN A 128 34.49 15.93 5.22
C GLN A 128 33.01 16.32 5.00
N LYS A 129 32.73 17.17 4.00
CA LYS A 129 31.39 17.54 3.60
C LYS A 129 31.10 17.00 2.20
N VAL A 130 29.96 16.33 2.05
CA VAL A 130 29.56 15.73 0.77
C VAL A 130 29.34 16.80 -0.29
N LEU A 131 29.93 16.61 -1.47
CA LEU A 131 29.78 17.49 -2.63
C LEU A 131 28.67 16.96 -3.54
N ILE A 132 27.40 17.30 -3.22
CA ILE A 132 26.20 16.76 -3.87
C ILE A 132 26.26 16.86 -5.41
N ASP A 133 26.76 17.97 -5.95
CA ASP A 133 26.86 18.21 -7.39
C ASP A 133 27.80 17.24 -8.12
N LYS A 134 28.65 16.53 -7.38
CA LYS A 134 29.60 15.54 -7.91
C LYS A 134 29.19 14.10 -7.62
N VAL A 135 28.07 13.89 -6.92
CA VAL A 135 27.56 12.56 -6.61
C VAL A 135 26.81 12.03 -7.82
N GLN A 136 27.15 10.82 -8.23
CA GLN A 136 26.43 10.06 -9.22
C GLN A 136 25.65 8.95 -8.53
N ARG A 137 24.40 8.76 -8.93
CA ARG A 137 23.57 7.65 -8.50
C ARG A 137 23.52 6.56 -9.57
N ASN A 138 23.57 5.32 -9.12
CA ASN A 138 23.36 4.14 -9.95
C ASN A 138 22.29 3.24 -9.32
N ILE A 139 21.16 3.12 -10.01
CA ILE A 139 20.04 2.27 -9.65
C ILE A 139 20.33 0.86 -10.18
N LEU A 140 20.36 -0.12 -9.28
CA LEU A 140 20.56 -1.54 -9.60
C LEU A 140 19.29 -2.15 -10.20
N ALA A 141 18.99 -1.76 -11.45
CA ALA A 141 17.76 -2.11 -12.16
C ALA A 141 17.59 -3.61 -12.44
N ASP A 142 18.68 -4.37 -12.53
CA ASP A 142 18.66 -5.81 -12.87
C ASP A 142 18.13 -6.71 -11.76
N LYS A 143 18.11 -6.23 -10.51
CA LYS A 143 17.74 -7.03 -9.32
C LYS A 143 16.69 -6.33 -8.46
N PRO A 144 15.50 -6.01 -9.01
CA PRO A 144 14.44 -5.40 -8.22
C PRO A 144 13.94 -6.39 -7.17
N ARG A 145 13.59 -5.88 -6.00
CA ARG A 145 12.92 -6.63 -4.93
C ARG A 145 11.43 -6.36 -5.00
N VAL A 146 10.67 -7.33 -5.49
CA VAL A 146 9.21 -7.21 -5.60
C VAL A 146 8.53 -7.89 -4.43
N THR A 147 7.78 -7.11 -3.65
CA THR A 147 6.93 -7.60 -2.57
C THR A 147 5.48 -7.34 -2.93
N LYS A 148 4.61 -8.34 -2.74
CA LYS A 148 3.17 -8.24 -3.01
C LYS A 148 2.39 -8.46 -1.73
N PHE A 149 1.39 -7.61 -1.50
CA PHE A 149 0.51 -7.67 -0.35
C PHE A 149 -0.91 -8.02 -0.82
N PRO A 150 -1.57 -9.02 -0.21
CA PRO A 150 -2.94 -9.34 -0.56
C PRO A 150 -3.88 -8.24 -0.06
N ILE A 151 -4.66 -7.64 -0.96
CA ILE A 151 -5.69 -6.67 -0.64
C ILE A 151 -7.04 -7.07 -1.24
N ASN A 152 -8.12 -6.48 -0.75
CA ASN A 152 -9.43 -6.63 -1.36
C ASN A 152 -9.71 -5.48 -2.34
N PHE A 153 -9.70 -5.78 -3.64
CA PHE A 153 -10.03 -4.83 -4.70
C PHE A 153 -11.55 -4.60 -4.88
N ASN A 154 -12.37 -5.50 -4.35
CA ASN A 154 -13.83 -5.43 -4.39
C ASN A 154 -14.37 -5.62 -2.96
N PRO A 155 -14.26 -4.60 -2.08
CA PRO A 155 -15.01 -4.63 -0.84
C PRO A 155 -16.49 -4.70 -1.23
N VAL A 156 -17.10 -5.87 -1.07
CA VAL A 156 -18.55 -6.00 -1.18
C VAL A 156 -19.12 -4.99 -0.20
N ASN A 157 -20.04 -4.11 -0.65
CA ASN A 157 -20.81 -3.23 0.22
C ASN A 157 -21.49 -4.08 1.30
N ASN A 158 -20.81 -4.29 2.44
CA ASN A 158 -21.42 -4.80 3.66
C ASN A 158 -22.10 -3.63 4.39
N GLU A 159 -22.95 -2.90 3.66
CA GLU A 159 -23.89 -1.93 4.22
C GLU A 159 -25.32 -2.49 4.31
N ASN A 160 -25.55 -3.73 3.85
CA ASN A 160 -26.81 -4.44 4.09
C ASN A 160 -26.61 -5.55 5.14
N GLY A 161 -26.38 -5.11 6.38
CA GLY A 161 -26.61 -5.94 7.56
C GLY A 161 -28.12 -6.11 7.82
N GLU A 162 -28.83 -6.80 6.94
CA GLU A 162 -30.12 -7.40 7.29
C GLU A 162 -29.88 -8.89 7.55
N GLN A 163 -29.70 -9.22 8.83
CA GLN A 163 -29.82 -10.60 9.31
C GLN A 163 -31.17 -11.17 8.86
N PRO A 164 -31.22 -12.36 8.25
CA PRO A 164 -32.46 -13.12 8.24
C PRO A 164 -32.73 -13.54 9.68
N CYS A 165 -33.77 -12.97 10.30
CA CYS A 165 -34.32 -13.52 11.54
C CYS A 165 -34.69 -14.99 11.31
N PRO A 166 -34.33 -15.93 12.20
CA PRO A 166 -34.90 -17.26 12.14
C PRO A 166 -36.36 -17.17 12.61
N SER A 167 -37.29 -17.34 11.68
CA SER A 167 -38.71 -17.54 11.98
C SER A 167 -38.88 -18.76 12.90
N PRO A 168 -39.67 -18.70 13.99
CA PRO A 168 -39.99 -19.89 14.77
C PRO A 168 -40.91 -20.80 13.94
N GLU A 169 -40.49 -22.06 13.76
CA GLU A 169 -41.30 -23.12 13.18
C GLU A 169 -42.56 -23.35 14.03
N HIS A 170 -43.73 -23.00 13.50
CA HIS A 170 -45.01 -23.54 13.96
C HIS A 170 -45.34 -24.79 13.13
N HIS A 171 -45.23 -25.96 13.74
CA HIS A 171 -45.96 -27.15 13.28
C HIS A 171 -47.29 -27.26 14.04
N PRO A 172 -48.39 -27.62 13.36
CA PRO A 172 -49.72 -27.73 13.94
C PRO A 172 -49.89 -29.10 14.60
N THR A 173 -50.51 -29.15 15.78
CA THR A 173 -51.05 -30.41 16.30
C THR A 173 -52.47 -30.22 16.83
N GLU A 174 -53.33 -31.09 16.35
CA GLU A 174 -54.78 -31.11 16.46
C GLU A 174 -55.31 -31.35 17.88
N MET A 175 -56.57 -30.93 18.06
CA MET A 175 -57.45 -31.20 19.19
C MET A 175 -57.54 -32.69 19.57
N ASN A 176 -57.52 -32.99 20.88
CA ASN A 176 -58.54 -33.86 21.45
C ASN A 176 -58.73 -33.68 22.97
N VAL A 177 -59.92 -34.06 23.42
CA VAL A 177 -60.69 -33.65 24.61
C VAL A 177 -60.42 -34.46 25.89
N LYS A 178 -60.46 -33.78 27.05
CA LYS A 178 -60.92 -34.16 28.43
C LYS A 178 -60.02 -33.47 29.45
N GLY A 179 -60.46 -32.81 30.51
CA GLY A 179 -61.71 -32.81 31.26
C GLY A 179 -61.33 -32.61 32.73
N ASP A 180 -61.97 -31.65 33.38
CA ASP A 180 -62.12 -31.41 34.82
C ASP A 180 -61.08 -30.64 35.67
N GLU A 181 -61.70 -29.71 36.44
CA GLU A 181 -61.37 -29.13 37.75
C GLU A 181 -60.42 -27.91 37.91
N LEU A 182 -61.06 -26.76 38.14
CA LEU A 182 -60.71 -25.69 39.10
C LEU A 182 -61.37 -26.03 40.47
N PRO A 183 -61.06 -25.41 41.64
CA PRO A 183 -60.50 -24.05 41.81
C PRO A 183 -59.55 -23.81 43.02
N CYS A 184 -59.19 -22.53 43.19
CA CYS A 184 -59.06 -21.77 44.46
C CYS A 184 -57.67 -21.42 45.04
N SER A 185 -57.36 -20.12 44.86
CA SER A 185 -57.03 -19.09 45.87
C SER A 185 -55.86 -19.32 46.84
N ASN A 186 -54.93 -18.35 46.84
CA ASN A 186 -54.50 -17.70 48.09
C ASN A 186 -53.96 -16.28 47.81
N GLN A 187 -54.71 -15.26 48.23
CA GLN A 187 -54.16 -13.94 48.56
C GLN A 187 -53.47 -14.03 49.93
N PRO A 188 -52.35 -13.34 50.17
CA PRO A 188 -51.86 -13.14 51.53
C PRO A 188 -52.59 -11.96 52.17
N SER A 189 -53.16 -12.23 53.33
CA SER A 189 -53.84 -11.30 54.21
C SER A 189 -52.84 -10.59 55.14
N VAL A 190 -53.08 -9.29 55.31
CA VAL A 190 -53.06 -8.54 56.58
C VAL A 190 -51.74 -7.91 57.05
N GLU A 191 -51.82 -6.57 57.09
CA GLU A 191 -51.00 -5.57 57.78
C GLU A 191 -51.06 -5.65 59.32
N CYS A 192 -50.14 -4.89 59.93
CA CYS A 192 -50.12 -4.31 61.28
C CYS A 192 -49.50 -5.15 62.40
N SER A 193 -48.25 -4.86 62.76
CA SER A 193 -47.89 -3.77 63.70
C SER A 193 -46.39 -3.51 63.66
#